data_AF-A0A535XTH7-F1
#
_entry.id   AF-A0A535XTH7-F1
#
_cell.length_a   1.000
_cell.length_b   1.000
_cell.length_c   1.000
_cell.angle_alpha   90.00
_cell.angle_beta   90.00
_cell.angle_gamma   90.00
#
_symmetry.space_group_name_H-M   'P 1'
#
loop_
_entity.id
_entity.type
_entity.pdbx_description
1 polymer ?
#
loop_
_entity_poly.entity_id
_entity_poly.type
_entity_poly.pdbx_seq_one_letter_code
_entity_poly.pdbx_strand_id
1 'polypeptide(L)'
;MPTASAGALVDDPTRARHDFDAFISHSSADAHFADELAQQLAVDGVECLVDDSNLRYAILLRKPLSASTSRGVMADVLAAFHLDRFIIPYPLDSTPLPQFLGSALQVDGQRDGAHMERLRVDIQCAPNRANEVAPTLARWSPLAKPLIEGVAAAQYHVLDAMLTNRQTAERANVSVDLALASAKQMAPVHPMVLTLAGYQCRTAYMLRHWDAIQAGRAPKDPLLEQGERCFFDALCMSPADANALSGLGSILFYERELDAADFFQRHATDIIKRCGTDYEAAQHALSLILRFRHRAPNPAAVEAEPQPRLS
;
A
#
# COMPACT_ATOMS: atom_id res chain seq x y z
N MET A 1 -29.39 19.62 -23.48
CA MET A 1 -28.07 19.24 -24.04
C MET A 1 -27.15 20.46 -24.01
N PRO A 2 -26.38 20.69 -22.95
CA PRO A 2 -25.27 21.61 -22.99
C PRO A 2 -23.93 20.83 -23.04
N THR A 3 -23.13 21.19 -24.02
CA THR A 3 -21.74 20.79 -24.25
C THR A 3 -20.84 21.27 -23.11
N ALA A 4 -20.19 20.35 -22.39
CA ALA A 4 -19.13 20.68 -21.45
C ALA A 4 -17.82 20.95 -22.20
N SER A 5 -17.29 22.16 -22.07
CA SER A 5 -16.00 22.58 -22.61
C SER A 5 -14.87 21.79 -21.94
N ALA A 6 -13.94 21.30 -22.75
CA ALA A 6 -12.66 20.79 -22.32
C ALA A 6 -11.92 21.86 -21.51
N GLY A 7 -11.89 21.69 -20.19
CA GLY A 7 -10.97 22.41 -19.32
C GLY A 7 -9.58 21.82 -19.52
N ALA A 8 -8.73 22.53 -20.27
CA ALA A 8 -7.30 22.26 -20.29
C ALA A 8 -6.79 22.33 -18.84
N LEU A 9 -6.28 21.21 -18.34
CA LEU A 9 -5.50 21.16 -17.10
C LEU A 9 -4.26 22.00 -17.34
N VAL A 10 -4.26 23.20 -16.76
CA VAL A 10 -3.08 24.06 -16.67
C VAL A 10 -2.12 23.36 -15.71
N ASP A 11 -0.95 22.98 -16.20
CA ASP A 11 0.16 22.47 -15.39
C ASP A 11 0.44 23.47 -14.26
N ASP A 12 0.35 23.01 -13.01
CA ASP A 12 0.70 23.80 -11.83
C ASP A 12 2.22 24.03 -11.79
N PRO A 13 2.70 25.28 -11.99
CA PRO A 13 4.13 25.59 -12.07
C PRO A 13 4.84 25.51 -10.71
N THR A 14 4.14 25.17 -9.62
CA THR A 14 4.73 25.05 -8.28
C THR A 14 5.15 23.63 -7.88
N ARG A 15 4.89 22.62 -8.72
CA ARG A 15 5.43 21.26 -8.53
C ARG A 15 6.93 21.29 -8.78
N ALA A 16 7.73 21.33 -7.71
CA ALA A 16 9.18 21.26 -7.76
C ALA A 16 9.63 20.19 -8.78
N ARG A 17 10.40 20.63 -9.79
CA ARG A 17 11.02 19.68 -10.70
C ARG A 17 12.05 18.89 -9.88
N HIS A 18 11.77 17.64 -9.51
CA HIS A 18 12.82 16.72 -9.05
C HIS A 18 13.91 16.54 -10.13
N ASP A 19 15.10 16.08 -9.79
CA ASP A 19 16.20 16.03 -10.76
C ASP A 19 16.20 14.78 -11.66
N PHE A 20 15.41 13.75 -11.31
CA PHE A 20 15.45 12.43 -11.96
C PHE A 20 14.31 12.20 -12.97
N ASP A 21 14.59 11.35 -13.97
CA ASP A 21 13.65 10.87 -14.99
C ASP A 21 12.88 9.62 -14.55
N ALA A 22 13.46 8.80 -13.66
CA ALA A 22 12.81 7.60 -13.13
C ALA A 22 13.29 7.25 -11.71
N PHE A 23 12.48 6.49 -10.98
CA PHE A 23 12.83 5.83 -9.73
C PHE A 23 12.80 4.32 -9.93
N ILE A 24 13.76 3.57 -9.42
CA ILE A 24 13.82 2.11 -9.55
C ILE A 24 13.49 1.46 -8.21
N SER A 25 12.26 0.95 -8.08
CA SER A 25 11.84 0.12 -6.94
C SER A 25 12.29 -1.32 -7.16
N HIS A 26 12.98 -1.89 -6.17
CA HIS A 26 13.54 -3.23 -6.25
C HIS A 26 13.56 -3.94 -4.90
N SER A 27 13.65 -5.27 -4.94
CA SER A 27 13.92 -6.03 -3.71
C SER A 27 15.41 -5.92 -3.37
N SER A 28 15.78 -6.10 -2.10
CA SER A 28 17.20 -6.15 -1.69
C SER A 28 18.00 -7.24 -2.43
N ALA A 29 17.33 -8.32 -2.87
CA ALA A 29 17.94 -9.37 -3.67
C ALA A 29 18.28 -8.95 -5.11
N ASP A 30 17.78 -7.79 -5.55
CA ASP A 30 17.94 -7.26 -6.91
C ASP A 30 18.74 -5.95 -6.93
N ALA A 31 19.29 -5.50 -5.80
CA ALA A 31 19.99 -4.21 -5.68
C ALA A 31 21.12 -4.03 -6.70
N HIS A 32 22.00 -5.03 -6.83
CA HIS A 32 23.09 -4.98 -7.83
C HIS A 32 22.56 -4.79 -9.26
N PHE A 33 21.46 -5.46 -9.59
CA PHE A 33 20.87 -5.34 -10.92
C PHE A 33 20.19 -3.97 -11.11
N ALA A 34 19.60 -3.41 -10.06
CA ALA A 34 19.03 -2.06 -10.08
C ALA A 34 20.11 -1.00 -10.35
N ASP A 35 21.27 -1.13 -9.69
CA ASP A 35 22.43 -0.25 -9.91
C ASP A 35 22.98 -0.36 -11.33
N GLU A 36 23.15 -1.59 -11.84
CA GLU A 36 23.59 -1.81 -13.22
C GLU A 36 22.60 -1.22 -14.23
N LEU A 37 21.30 -1.39 -14.01
CA LEU A 37 20.26 -0.84 -14.88
C LEU A 37 20.29 0.70 -14.87
N ALA A 38 20.43 1.32 -13.70
CA ALA A 38 20.55 2.77 -13.56
C ALA A 38 21.78 3.32 -14.29
N GLN A 39 22.93 2.64 -14.18
CA GLN A 39 24.15 3.03 -14.89
C GLN A 39 23.99 2.95 -16.41
N GLN A 40 23.32 1.89 -16.91
CA GLN A 40 23.06 1.75 -18.34
C GLN A 40 22.11 2.82 -18.86
N LEU A 41 21.03 3.13 -18.13
CA LEU A 41 20.10 4.21 -18.48
C LEU A 41 20.78 5.59 -18.47
N ALA A 42 21.72 5.82 -17.54
CA ALA A 42 22.48 7.06 -17.46
C ALA A 42 23.40 7.27 -18.69
N VAL A 43 23.98 6.19 -19.25
CA VAL A 43 24.75 6.27 -20.51
C VAL A 43 23.89 6.80 -21.65
N ASP A 44 22.60 6.48 -21.65
CA ASP A 44 21.64 6.91 -22.66
C ASP A 44 20.88 8.20 -22.28
N GLY A 45 21.35 8.91 -21.24
CA GLY A 45 20.83 10.21 -20.82
C GLY A 45 19.53 10.17 -20.02
N VAL A 46 19.21 9.04 -19.37
CA VAL A 46 18.09 8.91 -18.43
C VAL A 46 18.61 8.84 -17.01
N GLU A 47 18.33 9.86 -16.21
CA GLU A 47 18.76 9.91 -14.81
C GLU A 47 17.79 9.14 -13.92
N CYS A 48 18.28 8.07 -13.28
CA CYS A 48 17.47 7.23 -12.40
C CYS A 48 17.89 7.41 -10.94
N LEU A 49 16.90 7.47 -10.04
CA LEU A 49 17.08 7.28 -8.62
C LEU A 49 16.81 5.81 -8.29
N VAL A 50 17.82 5.07 -7.83
CA VAL A 50 17.61 3.72 -7.29
C VAL A 50 17.02 3.84 -5.89
N ASP A 51 16.09 2.94 -5.53
CA ASP A 51 15.36 3.03 -4.26
C ASP A 51 16.27 3.16 -3.03
N ASP A 52 16.31 4.40 -2.56
CA ASP A 52 16.47 4.87 -1.17
C ASP A 52 15.42 5.99 -0.89
N SER A 53 14.25 5.93 -1.59
CA SER A 53 13.07 6.85 -1.58
C SER A 53 13.07 8.21 -2.36
N ASN A 54 11.84 8.63 -2.72
CA ASN A 54 11.28 9.81 -3.46
C ASN A 54 11.09 9.67 -5.00
N LEU A 55 9.84 9.85 -5.47
CA LEU A 55 9.33 9.25 -6.71
C LEU A 55 8.71 10.25 -7.73
N ARG A 56 9.18 10.20 -8.99
CA ARG A 56 8.58 10.88 -10.16
C ARG A 56 7.87 9.93 -11.13
N TYR A 57 8.50 8.81 -11.43
CA TYR A 57 7.99 7.67 -12.22
C TYR A 57 8.61 6.41 -11.61
N ALA A 58 7.94 5.27 -11.60
CA ALA A 58 8.46 4.06 -10.95
C ALA A 58 8.77 2.95 -11.96
N ILE A 59 10.01 2.49 -12.01
CA ILE A 59 10.42 1.23 -12.65
C ILE A 59 10.38 0.17 -11.57
N LEU A 60 9.65 -0.91 -11.82
CA LEU A 60 9.44 -1.99 -10.87
C LEU A 60 10.22 -3.23 -11.31
N LEU A 61 11.30 -3.58 -10.59
CA LEU A 61 12.09 -4.78 -10.87
C LEU A 61 11.53 -6.02 -10.15
N ARG A 62 11.29 -7.12 -10.86
CA ARG A 62 10.70 -8.35 -10.25
C ARG A 62 11.43 -9.65 -10.54
N LYS A 63 11.94 -10.33 -9.50
CA LYS A 63 12.34 -11.74 -9.48
C LYS A 63 11.26 -12.67 -8.89
N PRO A 64 11.34 -14.03 -8.96
CA PRO A 64 10.13 -14.84 -8.89
C PRO A 64 9.48 -14.94 -7.52
N LEU A 65 10.26 -14.57 -6.50
CA LEU A 65 9.87 -14.63 -5.10
C LEU A 65 10.30 -13.40 -4.32
N SER A 66 11.27 -12.61 -4.77
CA SER A 66 11.86 -11.53 -3.95
C SER A 66 11.07 -10.22 -4.01
N ALA A 67 10.59 -9.81 -5.18
CA ALA A 67 9.93 -8.50 -5.32
C ALA A 67 8.43 -8.56 -5.01
N SER A 68 7.74 -9.62 -5.42
CA SER A 68 6.30 -9.81 -5.16
C SER A 68 6.00 -10.10 -3.68
N THR A 69 7.01 -10.52 -2.91
CA THR A 69 6.92 -10.72 -1.46
C THR A 69 7.62 -9.63 -0.66
N SER A 70 8.39 -8.75 -1.30
CA SER A 70 9.05 -7.63 -0.64
C SER A 70 8.02 -6.61 -0.18
N ARG A 71 7.99 -6.37 1.13
CA ARG A 71 7.21 -5.33 1.79
C ARG A 71 7.49 -3.94 1.20
N GLY A 72 8.75 -3.58 1.03
CA GLY A 72 9.17 -2.27 0.50
C GLY A 72 8.68 -2.06 -0.94
N VAL A 73 8.88 -3.06 -1.79
CA VAL A 73 8.44 -2.99 -3.20
C VAL A 73 6.92 -2.84 -3.31
N MET A 74 6.16 -3.56 -2.50
CA MET A 74 4.70 -3.42 -2.50
C MET A 74 4.25 -2.05 -1.99
N ALA A 75 4.91 -1.51 -0.96
CA ALA A 75 4.65 -0.17 -0.46
C ALA A 75 4.93 0.90 -1.54
N ASP A 76 6.07 0.81 -2.23
CA ASP A 76 6.45 1.75 -3.30
C ASP A 76 5.49 1.71 -4.49
N VAL A 77 5.11 0.51 -4.92
CA VAL A 77 4.18 0.32 -6.03
C VAL A 77 2.84 0.97 -5.73
N LEU A 78 2.34 0.81 -4.50
CA LEU A 78 1.09 1.46 -4.07
C LEU A 78 1.27 2.95 -3.87
N ALA A 79 2.40 3.39 -3.31
CA ALA A 79 2.72 4.81 -3.14
C ALA A 79 2.79 5.52 -4.49
N ALA A 80 3.50 4.96 -5.47
CA ALA A 80 3.58 5.46 -6.83
C ALA A 80 2.17 5.59 -7.45
N PHE A 81 1.34 4.57 -7.32
CA PHE A 81 -0.05 4.60 -7.80
C PHE A 81 -0.85 5.76 -7.16
N HIS A 82 -0.81 5.91 -5.83
CA HIS A 82 -1.55 6.95 -5.12
C HIS A 82 -0.98 8.37 -5.28
N LEU A 83 0.30 8.49 -5.61
CA LEU A 83 0.97 9.73 -6.00
C LEU A 83 0.74 10.09 -7.48
N ASP A 84 -0.12 9.33 -8.18
CA ASP A 84 -0.45 9.51 -9.59
C ASP A 84 0.78 9.37 -10.51
N ARG A 85 1.65 8.40 -10.22
CA ARG A 85 2.86 8.10 -10.99
C ARG A 85 2.67 6.86 -11.84
N PHE A 86 3.18 6.92 -13.07
CA PHE A 86 3.19 5.78 -13.97
C PHE A 86 4.22 4.75 -13.50
N ILE A 87 3.82 3.49 -13.53
CA ILE A 87 4.62 2.33 -13.14
C ILE A 87 4.95 1.54 -14.41
N ILE A 88 6.24 1.31 -14.64
CA ILE A 88 6.77 0.47 -15.72
C ILE A 88 7.25 -0.84 -15.09
N PRO A 89 6.52 -1.96 -15.28
CA PRO A 89 6.99 -3.26 -14.83
C PRO A 89 8.20 -3.71 -15.65
N TYR A 90 9.28 -4.08 -14.96
CA TYR A 90 10.47 -4.68 -15.53
C TYR A 90 10.64 -6.11 -14.97
N PRO A 91 9.99 -7.11 -15.60
CA PRO A 91 10.05 -8.49 -15.14
C PRO A 91 11.44 -9.10 -15.39
N LEU A 92 11.99 -9.75 -14.37
CA LEU A 92 13.24 -10.52 -14.44
C LEU A 92 12.98 -12.02 -14.65
N ASP A 93 11.72 -12.45 -14.59
CA ASP A 93 11.25 -13.82 -14.79
C ASP A 93 9.73 -13.86 -15.12
N SER A 94 9.13 -15.06 -15.07
CA SER A 94 7.74 -15.37 -15.42
C SER A 94 6.70 -15.08 -14.32
N THR A 95 7.06 -14.38 -13.24
CA THR A 95 6.16 -14.16 -12.11
C THR A 95 5.04 -13.19 -12.45
N PRO A 96 3.77 -13.58 -12.22
CA PRO A 96 2.62 -12.74 -12.55
C PRO A 96 2.70 -11.36 -11.90
N LEU A 97 2.47 -10.30 -12.67
CA LEU A 97 2.34 -8.93 -12.18
C LEU A 97 1.12 -8.79 -11.26
N PRO A 98 1.09 -7.80 -10.33
CA PRO A 98 -0.14 -7.36 -9.71
C PRO A 98 -1.23 -7.14 -10.76
N GLN A 99 -2.45 -7.60 -10.50
CA GLN A 99 -3.53 -7.59 -11.49
C GLN A 99 -3.81 -6.19 -12.03
N PHE A 100 -3.71 -5.15 -11.20
CA PHE A 100 -3.93 -3.77 -11.64
C PHE A 100 -2.86 -3.26 -12.61
N LEU A 101 -1.69 -3.91 -12.66
CA LEU A 101 -0.63 -3.67 -13.65
C LEU A 101 -0.73 -4.62 -14.84
N GLY A 102 -1.73 -5.53 -14.88
CA GLY A 102 -1.90 -6.50 -15.96
C GLY A 102 -2.19 -5.87 -17.33
N SER A 103 -2.75 -4.65 -17.34
CA SER A 103 -2.96 -3.83 -18.55
C SER A 103 -1.84 -2.81 -18.82
N ALA A 104 -0.84 -2.71 -17.94
CA ALA A 104 0.29 -1.82 -18.15
C ALA A 104 1.13 -2.29 -19.34
N LEU A 105 1.68 -1.34 -20.11
CA LEU A 105 2.70 -1.62 -21.12
C LEU A 105 3.81 -2.46 -20.48
N GLN A 106 4.03 -3.67 -21.01
CA GLN A 106 5.12 -4.53 -20.55
C GLN A 106 6.32 -4.27 -21.45
N VAL A 107 7.49 -4.05 -20.83
CA VAL A 107 8.75 -4.24 -21.54
C VAL A 107 8.85 -5.73 -21.84
N ASP A 108 8.89 -6.10 -23.12
CA ASP A 108 9.05 -7.49 -23.53
C ASP A 108 10.33 -8.06 -22.89
N GLY A 109 10.18 -9.14 -22.12
CA GLY A 109 11.24 -9.75 -21.30
C GLY A 109 12.37 -10.38 -22.13
N GLN A 110 12.29 -10.33 -23.46
CA GLN A 110 13.40 -10.60 -24.36
C GLN A 110 14.45 -9.48 -24.21
N ARG A 111 15.46 -9.75 -23.37
CA ARG A 111 16.69 -8.95 -23.25
C ARG A 111 17.55 -9.08 -24.50
N ASP A 112 17.01 -8.76 -25.66
CA ASP A 112 17.76 -8.64 -26.91
C ASP A 112 18.59 -7.35 -26.88
N GLY A 113 19.46 -7.12 -27.87
CA GLY A 113 20.30 -5.92 -27.91
C GLY A 113 19.55 -4.57 -27.92
N ALA A 114 18.22 -4.57 -28.10
CA ALA A 114 17.40 -3.37 -28.18
C ALA A 114 16.55 -3.11 -26.93
N HIS A 115 16.65 -3.94 -25.89
CA HIS A 115 15.81 -3.80 -24.68
C HIS A 115 16.03 -2.48 -23.92
N MET A 116 17.28 -1.99 -23.86
CA MET A 116 17.59 -0.71 -23.19
C MET A 116 16.99 0.48 -23.93
N GLU A 117 17.06 0.48 -25.25
CA GLU A 117 16.45 1.51 -26.09
C GLU A 117 14.93 1.54 -25.93
N ARG A 118 14.28 0.36 -25.85
CA ARG A 118 12.83 0.26 -25.56
C ARG A 118 12.49 0.82 -24.19
N LEU A 119 13.22 0.41 -23.14
CA LEU A 119 12.99 0.92 -21.78
C LEU A 119 13.17 2.45 -21.71
N ARG A 120 14.19 2.98 -22.39
CA ARG A 120 14.44 4.42 -22.49
C ARG A 120 13.25 5.15 -23.12
N VAL A 121 12.74 4.65 -24.24
CA VAL A 121 11.54 5.19 -24.90
C VAL A 121 10.32 5.09 -23.98
N ASP A 122 10.12 3.96 -23.30
CA ASP A 122 9.00 3.76 -22.39
C ASP A 122 9.03 4.76 -21.22
N ILE A 123 10.21 5.04 -20.64
CA ILE A 123 10.39 6.07 -19.61
C ILE A 123 10.04 7.46 -20.16
N GLN A 124 10.57 7.81 -21.33
CA GLN A 124 10.37 9.13 -21.95
C GLN A 124 8.92 9.37 -22.42
N CYS A 125 8.21 8.31 -22.80
CA CYS A 125 6.83 8.35 -23.25
C CYS A 125 5.81 8.01 -22.15
N ALA A 126 6.27 7.73 -20.93
CA ALA A 126 5.40 7.41 -19.81
C ALA A 126 4.41 8.56 -19.54
N PRO A 127 3.10 8.28 -19.43
CA PRO A 127 2.13 9.29 -19.02
C PRO A 127 2.47 9.90 -17.66
N ASN A 128 2.23 11.19 -17.46
CA ASN A 128 2.33 11.84 -16.14
C ASN A 128 1.08 11.60 -15.28
N ARG A 129 0.66 10.33 -15.17
CA ARG A 129 -0.47 9.85 -14.38
C ARG A 129 -0.29 8.36 -14.06
N ALA A 130 -1.00 7.86 -13.04
CA ALA A 130 -0.99 6.44 -12.70
C ALA A 130 -1.51 5.55 -13.85
N ASN A 131 -1.07 4.28 -13.84
CA ASN A 131 -1.56 3.27 -14.78
C ASN A 131 -3.08 3.16 -14.74
N GLU A 132 -3.70 2.99 -15.92
CA GLU A 132 -5.14 2.75 -15.99
C GLU A 132 -5.46 1.36 -15.42
N VAL A 133 -6.31 1.34 -14.41
CA VAL A 133 -6.76 0.10 -13.76
C VAL A 133 -7.95 -0.45 -14.52
N ALA A 134 -7.78 -1.61 -15.14
CA ALA A 134 -8.90 -2.32 -15.74
C ALA A 134 -9.97 -2.63 -14.68
N PRO A 135 -11.27 -2.46 -14.97
CA PRO A 135 -12.31 -2.75 -14.01
C PRO A 135 -12.27 -4.23 -13.60
N THR A 136 -12.08 -4.48 -12.30
CA THR A 136 -12.07 -5.83 -11.75
C THR A 136 -13.48 -6.41 -11.86
N LEU A 137 -13.66 -7.41 -12.73
CA LEU A 137 -14.87 -8.23 -12.79
C LEU A 137 -14.90 -9.18 -11.57
N ALA A 138 -15.04 -8.63 -10.38
CA ALA A 138 -15.37 -9.41 -9.19
C ALA A 138 -16.83 -9.86 -9.34
N ARG A 139 -17.07 -10.94 -10.09
CA ARG A 139 -18.37 -11.59 -10.10
C ARG A 139 -18.55 -12.28 -8.75
N TRP A 140 -19.35 -11.67 -7.90
CA TRP A 140 -19.79 -12.25 -6.64
C TRP A 140 -20.56 -13.52 -6.96
N SER A 141 -20.17 -14.64 -6.36
CA SER A 141 -21.13 -15.72 -6.20
C SER A 141 -22.26 -15.20 -5.31
N PRO A 142 -23.54 -15.35 -5.69
CA PRO A 142 -24.67 -14.97 -4.82
C PRO A 142 -24.59 -15.61 -3.43
N LEU A 143 -23.88 -16.74 -3.29
CA LEU A 143 -23.63 -17.42 -2.02
C LEU A 143 -22.49 -16.80 -1.19
N ALA A 144 -21.51 -16.16 -1.83
CA ALA A 144 -20.36 -15.58 -1.12
C ALA A 144 -20.70 -14.22 -0.48
N LYS A 145 -21.61 -13.44 -1.09
CA LYS A 145 -21.96 -12.10 -0.62
C LYS A 145 -22.48 -12.08 0.83
N PRO A 146 -23.51 -12.88 1.22
CA PRO A 146 -24.03 -12.85 2.58
C PRO A 146 -23.01 -13.31 3.63
N LEU A 147 -22.14 -14.24 3.26
CA LEU A 147 -21.07 -14.71 4.14
C LEU A 147 -20.04 -13.60 4.41
N ILE A 148 -19.61 -12.90 3.37
CA ILE A 148 -18.67 -11.77 3.47
C ILE A 148 -19.27 -10.63 4.31
N GLU A 149 -20.53 -10.27 4.06
CA GLU A 149 -21.25 -9.24 4.83
C GLU A 149 -21.42 -9.66 6.30
N GLY A 150 -21.74 -10.93 6.55
CA GLY A 150 -21.85 -11.49 7.90
C GLY A 150 -20.53 -11.47 8.67
N VAL A 151 -19.41 -11.82 8.03
CA VAL A 151 -18.07 -11.74 8.63
C VAL A 151 -17.71 -10.28 8.95
N ALA A 152 -17.97 -9.35 8.04
CA ALA A 152 -17.72 -7.93 8.26
C ALA A 152 -18.50 -7.39 9.46
N ALA A 153 -19.80 -7.68 9.55
CA ALA A 153 -20.64 -7.28 10.68
C ALA A 153 -20.15 -7.88 12.00
N ALA A 154 -19.77 -9.17 11.99
CA ALA A 154 -19.24 -9.84 13.17
C ALA A 154 -17.90 -9.25 13.65
N GLN A 155 -17.03 -8.79 12.74
CA GLN A 155 -15.80 -8.07 13.11
C GLN A 155 -16.09 -6.76 13.84
N TYR A 156 -17.09 -5.98 13.41
CA TYR A 156 -17.50 -4.78 14.15
C TYR A 156 -18.00 -5.12 15.56
N HIS A 157 -18.79 -6.20 15.70
CA HIS A 157 -19.24 -6.65 17.02
C HIS A 157 -18.10 -7.05 17.96
N VAL A 158 -17.00 -7.62 17.44
CA VAL A 158 -15.81 -7.89 18.25
C VAL A 158 -15.22 -6.58 18.78
N LEU A 159 -15.05 -5.58 17.91
CA LEU A 159 -14.49 -4.28 18.28
C LEU A 159 -15.36 -3.55 19.31
N ASP A 160 -16.69 -3.58 19.16
CA ASP A 160 -17.62 -3.01 20.14
C ASP A 160 -17.53 -3.74 21.49
N ALA A 161 -17.48 -5.07 21.46
CA ALA A 161 -17.33 -5.87 22.67
C ALA A 161 -16.01 -5.59 23.40
N MET A 162 -14.92 -5.29 22.69
CA MET A 162 -13.63 -4.94 23.30
C MET A 162 -13.73 -3.73 24.24
N LEU A 163 -14.62 -2.78 23.96
CA LEU A 163 -14.79 -1.57 24.78
C LEU A 163 -15.46 -1.86 26.14
N THR A 164 -16.15 -2.98 26.28
CA THR A 164 -17.00 -3.27 27.44
C THR A 164 -16.59 -4.54 28.16
N ASN A 165 -16.30 -5.62 27.42
CA ASN A 165 -15.96 -6.93 27.95
C ASN A 165 -15.02 -7.69 27.00
N ARG A 166 -13.75 -7.73 27.39
CA ARG A 166 -12.70 -8.41 26.63
C ARG A 166 -12.95 -9.92 26.44
N GLN A 167 -13.50 -10.61 27.44
CA GLN A 167 -13.77 -12.04 27.32
C GLN A 167 -14.88 -12.33 26.30
N THR A 168 -15.89 -11.46 26.24
CA THR A 168 -16.93 -11.52 25.19
C THR A 168 -16.32 -11.28 23.82
N ALA A 169 -15.44 -10.30 23.69
CA ALA A 169 -14.74 -10.00 22.44
C ALA A 169 -13.88 -11.19 21.96
N GLU A 170 -13.12 -11.82 22.87
CA GLU A 170 -12.29 -13.00 22.55
C GLU A 170 -13.14 -14.16 22.05
N ARG A 171 -14.29 -14.45 22.69
CA ARG A 171 -15.21 -15.50 22.23
C ARG A 171 -15.82 -15.18 20.86
N ALA A 172 -16.27 -13.94 20.66
CA ALA A 172 -16.81 -13.51 19.37
C ALA A 172 -15.74 -13.58 18.26
N ASN A 173 -14.48 -13.26 18.57
CA ASN A 173 -13.38 -13.31 17.63
C ASN A 173 -13.12 -14.73 17.11
N VAL A 174 -13.25 -15.75 17.97
CA VAL A 174 -13.16 -17.16 17.54
C VAL A 174 -14.24 -17.52 16.53
N SER A 175 -15.48 -17.02 16.71
CA SER A 175 -16.56 -17.24 15.74
C SER A 175 -16.28 -16.56 14.40
N VAL A 176 -15.66 -15.37 14.42
CA VAL A 176 -15.22 -14.69 13.20
C VAL A 176 -14.14 -15.48 12.48
N ASP A 177 -13.14 -16.00 13.20
CA ASP A 177 -12.06 -16.82 12.61
C ASP A 177 -12.62 -18.02 11.84
N LEU A 178 -13.61 -18.72 12.42
CA LEU A 178 -14.27 -19.87 11.78
C LEU A 178 -15.03 -19.46 10.52
N ALA A 179 -15.83 -18.39 10.59
CA ALA A 179 -16.60 -17.91 9.45
C ALA A 179 -15.70 -17.40 8.30
N LEU A 180 -14.61 -16.70 8.66
CA LEU A 180 -13.62 -16.24 7.70
C LEU A 180 -12.87 -17.42 7.06
N ALA A 181 -12.56 -18.47 7.81
CA ALA A 181 -11.95 -19.69 7.26
C ALA A 181 -12.85 -20.31 6.17
N SER A 182 -14.17 -20.37 6.40
CA SER A 182 -15.12 -20.80 5.36
C SER A 182 -15.13 -19.86 4.16
N ALA A 183 -15.11 -18.54 4.37
CA ALA A 183 -15.06 -17.57 3.29
C ALA A 183 -13.78 -17.72 2.43
N LYS A 184 -12.62 -17.95 3.07
CA LYS A 184 -11.34 -18.22 2.40
C LYS A 184 -11.37 -19.51 1.58
N GLN A 185 -12.05 -20.56 2.04
CA GLN A 185 -12.18 -21.80 1.25
C GLN A 185 -13.04 -21.59 0.00
N MET A 186 -14.11 -20.79 0.10
CA MET A 186 -15.02 -20.54 -1.02
C MET A 186 -14.48 -19.53 -2.03
N ALA A 187 -13.74 -18.52 -1.55
CA ALA A 187 -13.31 -17.39 -2.35
C ALA A 187 -11.91 -16.90 -1.90
N PRO A 188 -10.86 -17.74 -2.07
CA PRO A 188 -9.54 -17.52 -1.48
C PRO A 188 -8.83 -16.25 -1.95
N VAL A 189 -9.09 -15.85 -3.20
CA VAL A 189 -8.48 -14.67 -3.85
C VAL A 189 -9.47 -13.52 -3.98
N HIS A 190 -10.60 -13.55 -3.27
CA HIS A 190 -11.56 -12.45 -3.36
C HIS A 190 -11.05 -11.24 -2.57
N PRO A 191 -10.97 -10.02 -3.15
CA PRO A 191 -10.38 -8.86 -2.49
C PRO A 191 -10.97 -8.59 -1.11
N MET A 192 -12.30 -8.63 -0.98
CA MET A 192 -12.95 -8.41 0.32
C MET A 192 -12.64 -9.52 1.35
N VAL A 193 -12.43 -10.77 0.92
CA VAL A 193 -12.06 -11.85 1.85
C VAL A 193 -10.64 -11.64 2.36
N LEU A 194 -9.73 -11.20 1.49
CA LEU A 194 -8.37 -10.80 1.86
C LEU A 194 -8.39 -9.59 2.81
N THR A 195 -9.17 -8.55 2.51
CA THR A 195 -9.35 -7.37 3.37
C THR A 195 -9.88 -7.76 4.77
N LEU A 196 -10.92 -8.61 4.84
CA LEU A 196 -11.44 -9.11 6.11
C LEU A 196 -10.41 -9.97 6.87
N ALA A 197 -9.59 -10.73 6.15
CA ALA A 197 -8.49 -11.47 6.76
C ALA A 197 -7.43 -10.56 7.37
N GLY A 198 -7.06 -9.47 6.69
CA GLY A 198 -6.17 -8.46 7.23
C GLY A 198 -6.72 -7.84 8.51
N TYR A 199 -8.01 -7.47 8.51
CA TYR A 199 -8.68 -6.97 9.71
C TYR A 199 -8.77 -7.99 10.83
N GLN A 200 -8.87 -9.27 10.51
CA GLN A 200 -8.90 -10.33 11.51
C GLN A 200 -7.55 -10.47 12.21
N CYS A 201 -6.46 -10.47 11.45
CA CYS A 201 -5.09 -10.45 11.98
C CYS A 201 -4.87 -9.24 12.90
N ARG A 202 -5.30 -8.05 12.47
CA ARG A 202 -5.24 -6.81 13.28
C ARG A 202 -6.04 -6.95 14.57
N THR A 203 -7.27 -7.46 14.51
CA THR A 203 -8.15 -7.58 15.67
C THR A 203 -7.61 -8.59 16.67
N ALA A 204 -7.10 -9.73 16.19
CA ALA A 204 -6.41 -10.72 17.02
C ALA A 204 -5.15 -10.13 17.69
N TYR A 205 -4.38 -9.30 16.98
CA TYR A 205 -3.25 -8.57 17.54
C TYR A 205 -3.68 -7.62 18.66
N MET A 206 -4.74 -6.83 18.43
CA MET A 206 -5.28 -5.90 19.42
C MET A 206 -5.75 -6.63 20.67
N LEU A 207 -6.49 -7.74 20.52
CA LEU A 207 -6.90 -8.57 21.65
C LEU A 207 -5.68 -9.09 22.40
N ARG A 208 -4.72 -9.73 21.72
CA ARG A 208 -3.54 -10.31 22.38
C ARG A 208 -2.71 -9.27 23.15
N HIS A 209 -2.53 -8.08 22.58
CA HIS A 209 -1.58 -7.08 23.07
C HIS A 209 -2.22 -5.83 23.68
N TRP A 210 -3.51 -5.86 23.98
CA TRP A 210 -4.30 -4.70 24.41
C TRP A 210 -3.61 -3.84 25.47
N ASP A 211 -3.16 -4.45 26.56
CA ASP A 211 -2.56 -3.70 27.67
C ASP A 211 -1.24 -3.04 27.27
N ALA A 212 -0.46 -3.68 26.40
CA ALA A 212 0.76 -3.10 25.86
C ALA A 212 0.46 -1.92 24.93
N ILE A 213 -0.55 -2.04 24.07
CA ILE A 213 -1.02 -0.98 23.17
C ILE A 213 -1.51 0.22 23.98
N GLN A 214 -2.31 -0.01 25.03
CA GLN A 214 -2.81 1.04 25.93
C GLN A 214 -1.66 1.75 26.67
N ALA A 215 -0.59 1.02 27.01
CA ALA A 215 0.64 1.58 27.55
C ALA A 215 1.52 2.27 26.50
N GLY A 216 1.06 2.42 25.25
CA GLY A 216 1.81 3.06 24.16
C GLY A 216 2.90 2.19 23.54
N ARG A 217 3.02 0.92 23.92
CA ARG A 217 4.01 -0.02 23.36
C ARG A 217 3.49 -0.64 22.06
N ALA A 218 4.42 -1.08 21.22
CA ALA A 218 4.12 -1.77 19.95
C ALA A 218 4.83 -3.14 19.92
N PRO A 219 4.24 -4.17 20.56
CA PRO A 219 4.80 -5.53 20.50
C PRO A 219 4.95 -6.01 19.06
N LYS A 220 6.10 -6.61 18.74
CA LYS A 220 6.29 -7.30 17.46
C LYS A 220 5.57 -8.64 17.51
N ASP A 221 4.72 -8.91 16.53
CA ASP A 221 3.95 -10.15 16.42
C ASP A 221 3.70 -10.46 14.93
N PRO A 222 3.92 -11.72 14.48
CA PRO A 222 3.68 -12.13 13.10
C PRO A 222 2.26 -11.86 12.59
N LEU A 223 1.29 -11.65 13.49
CA LEU A 223 -0.07 -11.25 13.10
C LEU A 223 -0.09 -9.97 12.27
N LEU A 224 0.77 -8.99 12.58
CA LEU A 224 0.79 -7.73 11.82
C LEU A 224 1.31 -7.94 10.40
N GLU A 225 2.40 -8.68 10.23
CA GLU A 225 2.96 -9.05 8.92
C GLU A 225 1.96 -9.87 8.08
N GLN A 226 1.27 -10.83 8.70
CA GLN A 226 0.22 -11.61 8.03
C GLN A 226 -0.95 -10.72 7.58
N GLY A 227 -1.34 -9.76 8.42
CA GLY A 227 -2.40 -8.80 8.11
C GLY A 227 -2.01 -7.85 6.98
N GLU A 228 -0.79 -7.32 7.03
CA GLU A 228 -0.19 -6.48 5.99
C GLU A 228 -0.21 -7.21 4.64
N ARG A 229 0.24 -8.47 4.62
CA ARG A 229 0.24 -9.27 3.39
C ARG A 229 -1.14 -9.41 2.78
N CYS A 230 -2.16 -9.66 3.61
CA CYS A 230 -3.54 -9.75 3.15
C CYS A 230 -4.01 -8.44 2.49
N PHE A 231 -3.64 -7.28 3.05
CA PHE A 231 -3.98 -5.99 2.45
C PHE A 231 -3.22 -5.73 1.15
N PHE A 232 -1.92 -6.04 1.08
CA PHE A 232 -1.16 -5.95 -0.17
C PHE A 232 -1.75 -6.82 -1.27
N ASP A 233 -2.11 -8.07 -0.97
CA ASP A 233 -2.72 -8.98 -1.94
C ASP A 233 -4.08 -8.43 -2.42
N ALA A 234 -4.90 -7.86 -1.52
CA ALA A 234 -6.15 -7.21 -1.90
C ALA A 234 -5.92 -5.98 -2.81
N LEU A 235 -4.95 -5.14 -2.46
CA LEU A 235 -4.62 -3.91 -3.19
C LEU A 235 -3.95 -4.20 -4.54
N CYS A 236 -3.27 -5.34 -4.69
CA CYS A 236 -2.79 -5.81 -5.99
C CYS A 236 -3.93 -6.13 -6.98
N MET A 237 -5.15 -6.36 -6.48
CA MET A 237 -6.35 -6.56 -7.30
C MET A 237 -7.17 -5.28 -7.48
N SER A 238 -7.18 -4.42 -6.47
CA SER A 238 -7.93 -3.16 -6.46
C SER A 238 -7.15 -2.11 -5.67
N PRO A 239 -6.21 -1.39 -6.30
CA PRO A 239 -5.34 -0.45 -5.59
C PRO A 239 -6.11 0.76 -5.04
N ALA A 240 -7.32 1.03 -5.54
CA ALA A 240 -8.22 2.05 -5.02
C ALA A 240 -9.23 1.53 -3.97
N ASP A 241 -9.07 0.32 -3.41
CA ASP A 241 -9.93 -0.17 -2.33
C ASP A 241 -9.63 0.57 -1.02
N ALA A 242 -10.49 1.52 -0.67
CA ALA A 242 -10.33 2.33 0.53
C ALA A 242 -10.37 1.50 1.83
N ASN A 243 -11.10 0.38 1.87
CA ASN A 243 -11.12 -0.47 3.05
C ASN A 243 -9.79 -1.19 3.25
N ALA A 244 -9.19 -1.67 2.16
CA ALA A 244 -7.87 -2.30 2.21
C ALA A 244 -6.77 -1.27 2.54
N LEU A 245 -6.84 -0.06 1.99
CA LEU A 245 -5.90 1.03 2.33
C LEU A 245 -6.00 1.46 3.80
N SER A 246 -7.22 1.63 4.32
CA SER A 246 -7.40 1.95 5.73
C SER A 246 -6.92 0.80 6.63
N GLY A 247 -7.11 -0.43 6.19
CA GLY A 247 -6.60 -1.62 6.87
C GLY A 247 -5.08 -1.62 6.95
N LEU A 248 -4.40 -1.40 5.82
CA LEU A 248 -2.95 -1.28 5.73
C LEU A 248 -2.42 -0.15 6.63
N GLY A 249 -3.03 1.04 6.56
CA GLY A 249 -2.68 2.16 7.43
C GLY A 249 -2.81 1.82 8.92
N SER A 250 -3.81 1.02 9.30
CA SER A 250 -3.97 0.58 10.69
C SER A 250 -2.92 -0.43 11.15
N ILE A 251 -2.43 -1.31 10.27
CA ILE A 251 -1.31 -2.21 10.57
C ILE A 251 -0.03 -1.39 10.82
N LEU A 252 0.29 -0.48 9.90
CA LEU A 252 1.47 0.38 9.98
C LEU A 252 1.44 1.27 11.24
N PHE A 253 0.26 1.72 11.65
CA PHE A 253 0.07 2.43 12.92
C PHE A 253 0.48 1.57 14.13
N TYR A 254 0.08 0.31 14.18
CA TYR A 254 0.48 -0.62 15.25
C TYR A 254 1.97 -0.97 15.18
N GLU A 255 2.58 -0.96 14.00
CA GLU A 255 4.03 -1.12 13.82
C GLU A 255 4.86 0.13 14.14
N ARG A 256 4.20 1.28 14.37
CA ARG A 256 4.80 2.61 14.59
C ARG A 256 5.44 3.25 13.35
N GLU A 257 5.06 2.80 12.17
CA GLU A 257 5.43 3.45 10.90
C GLU A 257 4.44 4.56 10.56
N LEU A 258 4.47 5.61 11.38
CA LEU A 258 3.43 6.63 11.42
C LEU A 258 3.29 7.43 10.12
N ASP A 259 4.39 7.67 9.40
CA ASP A 259 4.34 8.42 8.14
C ASP A 259 3.70 7.61 7.02
N ALA A 260 4.05 6.32 6.90
CA ALA A 260 3.40 5.39 5.98
C ALA A 260 1.92 5.18 6.36
N ALA A 261 1.62 5.06 7.66
CA ALA A 261 0.25 4.97 8.15
C ALA A 261 -0.58 6.21 7.78
N ASP A 262 -0.04 7.42 7.96
CA ASP A 262 -0.69 8.68 7.58
C ASP A 262 -0.95 8.73 6.07
N PHE A 263 0.05 8.38 5.26
CA PHE A 263 -0.04 8.34 3.80
C PHE A 263 -1.21 7.47 3.32
N PHE A 264 -1.26 6.20 3.70
CA PHE A 264 -2.31 5.28 3.24
C PHE A 264 -3.69 5.65 3.82
N GLN A 265 -3.75 6.11 5.07
CA GLN A 265 -5.02 6.50 5.70
C GLN A 265 -5.64 7.74 5.05
N ARG A 266 -4.82 8.73 4.65
CA ARG A 266 -5.28 9.90 3.89
C ARG A 266 -5.85 9.50 2.55
N HIS A 267 -5.14 8.66 1.80
CA HIS A 267 -5.62 8.19 0.50
C HIS A 267 -6.91 7.37 0.60
N ALA A 268 -7.03 6.51 1.61
CA ALA A 268 -8.30 5.84 1.91
C ALA A 268 -9.46 6.84 2.12
N THR A 269 -9.20 7.87 2.94
CA THR A 269 -10.19 8.91 3.26
C THR A 269 -10.58 9.73 2.02
N ASP A 270 -9.61 10.07 1.17
CA ASP A 270 -9.86 10.84 -0.05
C ASP A 270 -10.69 10.07 -1.07
N ILE A 271 -10.43 8.76 -1.24
CA ILE A 271 -11.23 7.88 -2.10
C ILE A 271 -12.68 7.84 -1.60
N ILE A 272 -12.89 7.65 -0.30
CA ILE A 272 -14.21 7.60 0.30
C ILE A 272 -14.97 8.92 0.09
N LYS A 273 -14.32 10.06 0.33
CA LYS A 273 -14.92 11.39 0.11
C LYS A 273 -15.36 11.57 -1.34
N ARG A 274 -14.56 11.12 -2.31
CA ARG A 274 -14.91 11.18 -3.75
C ARG A 274 -16.12 10.31 -4.09
N CYS A 275 -16.35 9.23 -3.35
CA CYS A 275 -17.52 8.35 -3.50
C CYS A 275 -18.79 8.87 -2.81
N GLY A 276 -18.72 10.01 -2.10
CA GLY A 276 -19.89 10.64 -1.46
C GLY A 276 -20.40 9.92 -0.22
N THR A 277 -19.62 9.00 0.35
CA THR A 277 -19.91 8.32 1.60
C THR A 277 -19.14 8.97 2.75
N ASP A 278 -19.80 9.21 3.87
CA ASP A 278 -19.10 9.58 5.10
C ASP A 278 -18.64 8.30 5.80
N TYR A 279 -17.33 8.16 6.01
CA TYR A 279 -16.75 7.01 6.68
C TYR A 279 -16.02 7.47 7.93
N GLU A 280 -16.81 7.65 8.99
CA GLU A 280 -16.36 8.11 10.30
C GLU A 280 -15.19 7.28 10.85
N ALA A 281 -15.15 5.97 10.55
CA ALA A 281 -14.09 5.07 10.98
C ALA A 281 -12.69 5.45 10.42
N ALA A 282 -12.59 5.82 9.13
CA ALA A 282 -11.29 6.24 8.58
C ALA A 282 -10.86 7.62 9.10
N GLN A 283 -11.81 8.52 9.33
CA GLN A 283 -11.52 9.84 9.90
C GLN A 283 -11.04 9.71 11.35
N HIS A 284 -11.67 8.83 12.14
CA HIS A 284 -11.25 8.52 13.49
C HIS A 284 -9.83 7.94 13.53
N ALA A 285 -9.54 6.96 12.67
CA ALA A 285 -8.20 6.37 12.55
C ALA A 285 -7.13 7.42 12.18
N LEU A 286 -7.42 8.29 11.21
CA LEU A 286 -6.51 9.39 10.83
C LEU A 286 -6.25 10.35 12.00
N SER A 287 -7.29 10.68 12.78
CA SER A 287 -7.14 11.55 13.95
C SER A 287 -6.24 10.96 15.03
N LEU A 288 -6.28 9.63 15.23
CA LEU A 288 -5.41 8.93 16.16
C LEU A 288 -3.96 8.93 15.68
N ILE A 289 -3.72 8.63 14.39
CA ILE A 289 -2.38 8.65 13.79
C ILE A 289 -1.71 10.02 13.98
N LEU A 290 -2.42 11.10 13.65
CA LEU A 290 -1.89 12.46 13.79
C LEU A 290 -1.60 12.82 15.26
N ARG A 291 -2.46 12.41 16.20
CA ARG A 291 -2.22 12.64 17.64
C ARG A 291 -0.95 11.95 18.13
N PHE A 292 -0.68 10.72 17.68
CA PHE A 292 0.55 10.01 18.04
C PHE A 292 1.79 10.66 17.39
N ARG A 293 1.69 11.11 16.14
CA ARG A 293 2.78 11.84 15.47
C ARG A 293 3.17 13.13 16.19
N HIS A 294 2.18 13.91 16.64
CA HIS A 294 2.43 15.15 17.39
C HIS A 294 2.97 14.93 18.82
N ARG A 295 2.82 13.72 19.38
CA ARG A 295 3.38 13.35 20.70
C ARG A 295 4.77 12.70 20.60
N ALA A 296 5.15 12.19 19.43
CA ALA A 296 6.50 11.70 19.22
C ALA A 296 7.46 12.90 19.21
N PRO A 297 8.52 12.91 20.04
CA PRO A 297 9.54 13.95 19.96
C PRO A 297 10.14 13.91 18.55
N ASN A 298 10.21 15.08 17.92
CA ASN A 298 10.82 15.25 16.59
C ASN A 298 12.27 14.72 16.66
N PRO A 299 12.68 13.70 15.90
CA PRO A 299 14.05 13.20 15.94
C PRO A 299 15.07 14.28 15.56
N ALA A 300 14.68 15.25 14.73
CA ALA A 300 15.51 16.41 14.38
C ALA A 300 15.70 17.42 15.53
N ALA A 301 14.96 17.31 16.63
CA ALA A 301 15.12 18.18 17.80
C ALA A 301 16.13 17.64 18.82
N VAL A 302 16.59 16.40 18.68
CA VAL A 302 17.53 15.75 19.62
C VAL A 302 19.00 16.06 19.30
N GLU A 303 19.31 16.51 18.08
CA GLU A 303 20.68 16.90 17.68
C GLU A 303 21.04 18.36 17.99
N ALA A 304 20.14 19.13 18.60
CA ALA A 304 20.35 20.54 18.89
C ALA A 304 20.62 20.85 20.38
N GLU A 305 21.06 19.88 21.18
CA GLU A 305 21.61 20.20 22.52
C GLU A 305 23.06 20.71 22.38
N PRO A 306 23.35 21.97 22.76
CA PRO A 306 24.71 22.46 22.77
C PRO A 306 25.51 21.74 23.87
N GLN A 307 26.61 21.10 23.48
CA GLN A 307 27.56 20.51 24.43
C GLN A 307 28.01 21.57 25.46
N PRO A 308 28.06 21.24 26.76
CA PRO A 308 28.53 22.16 27.77
C PRO A 308 30.01 22.48 27.52
N ARG A 309 30.32 23.77 27.40
CA ARG A 309 31.71 24.24 27.39
C ARG A 309 32.34 23.84 28.70
N LEU A 310 33.33 22.94 28.63
CA LEU A 310 34.24 22.67 29.72
C LEU A 310 34.98 23.96 30.06
N SER A 311 34.83 24.42 31.30
CA SER A 311 35.70 25.37 31.97
C SER A 311 36.52 24.65 33.02
#